data_AF-A0A7C1KK91-F1
#
_entry.id   AF-A0A7C1KK91-F1
#
_cell.length_a   1.000
_cell.length_b   1.000
_cell.length_c   1.000
_cell.angle_alpha   90.00
_cell.angle_beta   90.00
_cell.angle_gamma   90.00
#
_symmetry.space_group_name_H-M   'P 1'
#
loop_
_entity.id
_entity.type
_entity.pdbx_description
1 polymer ?
#
loop_
_entity_poly.entity_id
_entity_poly.type
_entity_poly.pdbx_seq_one_letter_code
_entity_poly.pdbx_strand_id
1 'polypeptide(L)'
;SSSNPISGMTIATLLLVCLIFVVVGRSGPSAMLSALTIAAVVCIASSNGGTTSQDLKTGFLVGATPYKQQWGILLGAISSALVIGFTMLLLNTAGTHYSKQNLPEQRLAIPADAPRQRPGKPYQDDAQEYFVVHVRRGEYPAEPSQGLVEVRPGRYLVDESGKAHYRTDTPIAQESRRMDDGSPAPAAFTAPQPHLFANIIQGILGGTLEWGLVLIGALIAVSVELMGVTALPLAVGMYIPLASTVPIFLGGLLRYLADWRRGGPEREAAAETSPGVLLASGYIAGGTLCGLIVAFFAFSDELVAAVNLGAHFFGTLDASGKRVWDPNEVPWARALGVALFAILAAYLLAVGRRPTSPPAADSASRP
;
A
#
# COMPACT_ATOMS: atom_id res chain seq x y z
N SER A 1 13.08 3.78 8.53
CA SER A 1 13.60 4.07 7.17
C SER A 1 13.15 5.45 6.72
N SER A 2 13.60 6.50 7.42
CA SER A 2 13.45 7.91 6.98
C SER A 2 14.69 8.40 6.22
N SER A 3 15.83 7.72 6.42
CA SER A 3 17.17 8.06 5.94
C SER A 3 17.56 7.40 4.61
N ASN A 4 16.65 6.65 3.96
CA ASN A 4 16.90 6.02 2.66
C ASN A 4 15.70 6.26 1.72
N PRO A 5 15.85 6.96 0.58
CA PRO A 5 14.74 7.32 -0.30
C PRO A 5 14.27 6.12 -1.16
N ILE A 6 13.88 5.01 -0.53
CA ILE A 6 13.55 3.73 -1.19
C ILE A 6 12.46 3.90 -2.26
N SER A 7 11.41 4.66 -1.96
CA SER A 7 10.31 4.92 -2.91
C SER A 7 10.79 5.71 -4.13
N GLY A 8 11.61 6.75 -3.94
CA GLY A 8 12.19 7.53 -5.03
C GLY A 8 13.16 6.72 -5.89
N MET A 9 14.03 5.92 -5.26
CA MET A 9 14.92 4.99 -5.96
C MET A 9 14.14 3.96 -6.78
N THR A 10 12.97 3.52 -6.28
CA THR A 10 12.10 2.58 -6.99
C THR A 10 11.51 3.18 -8.25
N ILE A 11 10.95 4.39 -8.15
CA ILE A 11 10.39 5.10 -9.32
C ILE A 11 11.49 5.34 -10.36
N ALA A 12 12.64 5.88 -9.95
CA ALA A 12 13.74 6.19 -10.87
C ALA A 12 14.25 4.94 -11.59
N THR A 13 14.46 3.84 -10.85
CA THR A 13 14.90 2.56 -11.43
C THR A 13 13.89 2.05 -12.46
N LEU A 14 12.62 2.04 -12.09
CA LEU A 14 11.55 1.54 -12.95
C LEU A 14 11.43 2.37 -14.24
N LEU A 15 11.44 3.70 -14.12
CA LEU A 15 11.41 4.62 -15.27
C LEU A 15 12.60 4.39 -16.21
N LEU A 16 13.81 4.27 -15.65
CA LEU A 16 15.01 4.01 -16.43
C LEU A 16 14.93 2.68 -17.18
N VAL A 17 14.51 1.60 -16.51
CA VAL A 17 14.36 0.28 -17.13
C VAL A 17 13.31 0.31 -18.23
N CYS A 18 12.16 0.94 -17.98
CA CYS A 18 11.12 1.10 -19.00
C CYS A 18 11.62 1.90 -20.21
N LEU A 19 12.38 2.98 -19.99
CA LEU A 19 12.95 3.78 -21.08
C LEU A 19 13.97 2.97 -21.91
N ILE A 20 14.85 2.21 -21.26
CA ILE A 20 15.79 1.31 -21.94
C ILE A 20 15.03 0.30 -22.81
N PHE A 21 13.94 -0.27 -22.31
CA PHE A 21 13.13 -1.21 -23.07
C PHE A 21 12.48 -0.56 -24.29
N VAL A 22 11.96 0.66 -24.16
CA VAL A 22 11.45 1.43 -25.30
C VAL A 22 12.56 1.66 -26.35
N VAL A 23 13.76 2.07 -25.92
CA VAL A 23 14.91 2.29 -26.83
C VAL A 23 15.33 1.01 -27.56
N VAL A 24 15.28 -0.14 -26.88
CA VAL A 24 15.61 -1.46 -27.46
C VAL A 24 14.44 -2.05 -28.26
N GLY A 25 13.29 -1.36 -28.33
CA GLY A 25 12.10 -1.82 -29.03
C GLY A 25 11.35 -2.97 -28.34
N ARG A 26 11.56 -3.16 -27.02
CA ARG A 26 10.81 -4.10 -26.20
C ARG A 26 9.60 -3.41 -25.57
N SER A 27 8.42 -3.82 -25.99
CA SER A 27 7.14 -3.32 -25.48
C SER A 27 6.19 -4.47 -25.13
N GLY A 28 5.06 -4.13 -24.51
CA GLY A 28 4.02 -5.09 -24.19
C GLY A 28 4.20 -5.84 -22.86
N PRO A 29 3.36 -6.85 -22.58
CA PRO A 29 3.23 -7.45 -21.25
C PRO A 29 4.49 -8.16 -20.73
N SER A 30 5.24 -8.81 -21.62
CA SER A 30 6.49 -9.49 -21.25
C SER A 30 7.59 -8.51 -20.83
N ALA A 31 7.66 -7.36 -21.51
CA ALA A 31 8.54 -6.26 -21.14
C ALA A 31 8.13 -5.64 -19.80
N MET A 32 6.83 -5.47 -19.56
CA MET A 32 6.31 -4.98 -18.27
C MET A 32 6.68 -5.88 -17.10
N LEU A 33 6.49 -7.19 -17.23
CA LEU A 33 6.88 -8.16 -16.18
C LEU A 33 8.39 -8.14 -15.92
N SER A 34 9.19 -8.09 -16.99
CA SER A 34 10.65 -8.02 -16.88
C SER A 34 11.09 -6.73 -16.20
N ALA A 35 10.50 -5.59 -16.55
CA ALA A 35 10.83 -4.29 -15.97
C ALA A 35 10.50 -4.25 -14.47
N LEU A 36 9.33 -4.76 -14.09
CA LEU A 36 8.91 -4.85 -12.69
C LEU A 36 9.85 -5.74 -11.87
N THR A 37 10.27 -6.89 -12.44
CA THR A 37 11.18 -7.82 -11.77
C THR A 37 12.58 -7.21 -11.57
N ILE A 38 13.12 -6.56 -12.60
CA ILE A 38 14.41 -5.86 -12.51
C ILE A 38 14.32 -4.74 -11.47
N ALA A 39 13.28 -3.92 -11.53
CA ALA A 39 13.08 -2.84 -10.56
C ALA A 39 12.98 -3.39 -9.13
N ALA A 40 12.21 -4.45 -8.90
CA ALA A 40 12.11 -5.07 -7.58
C ALA A 40 13.47 -5.53 -7.04
N VAL A 41 14.26 -6.25 -7.86
CA VAL A 41 15.60 -6.73 -7.47
C VAL A 41 16.54 -5.58 -7.13
N VAL A 42 16.60 -4.56 -7.98
CA VAL A 42 17.47 -3.38 -7.78
C VAL A 42 17.05 -2.61 -6.53
N CYS A 43 15.75 -2.49 -6.27
CA CYS A 43 15.24 -1.77 -5.10
C CYS A 43 15.53 -2.52 -3.80
N ILE A 44 15.36 -3.84 -3.78
CA ILE A 44 15.72 -4.68 -2.63
C ILE A 44 17.23 -4.58 -2.37
N ALA A 45 18.05 -4.68 -3.42
CA ALA A 45 19.50 -4.57 -3.30
C ALA A 45 19.94 -3.20 -2.78
N SER A 46 19.41 -2.11 -3.35
CA SER A 46 19.71 -0.73 -2.93
C SER A 46 19.23 -0.45 -1.49
N SER A 47 18.02 -0.90 -1.15
CA SER A 47 17.47 -0.76 0.20
C SER A 47 18.33 -1.49 1.23
N ASN A 48 18.69 -2.75 0.97
CA ASN A 48 19.49 -3.56 1.88
C ASN A 48 20.93 -3.04 1.97
N GLY A 49 21.53 -2.61 0.86
CA GLY A 49 22.87 -2.01 0.85
C GLY A 49 22.92 -0.70 1.63
N GLY A 50 21.94 0.18 1.45
CA GLY A 50 21.81 1.43 2.19
C GLY A 50 21.61 1.20 3.69
N THR A 51 20.70 0.30 4.07
CA THR A 51 20.43 -0.03 5.48
C THR A 51 21.66 -0.67 6.13
N THR A 52 22.30 -1.63 5.46
CA THR A 52 23.53 -2.27 5.98
C THR A 52 24.64 -1.26 6.20
N SER A 53 24.81 -0.29 5.29
CA SER A 53 25.84 0.75 5.43
C SER A 53 25.59 1.65 6.65
N GLN A 54 24.33 1.96 6.94
CA GLN A 54 23.94 2.73 8.14
C GLN A 54 24.07 1.90 9.42
N ASP A 55 23.70 0.63 9.38
CA ASP A 55 23.78 -0.30 10.51
C ASP A 55 25.23 -0.62 10.90
N LEU A 56 26.14 -0.75 9.92
CA LEU A 56 27.56 -0.94 10.20
C LEU A 56 28.19 0.30 10.83
N LYS A 57 27.79 1.51 10.41
CA LYS A 57 28.27 2.76 11.00
C LYS A 57 27.80 2.90 12.46
N THR A 58 26.52 2.67 12.72
CA THR A 58 25.98 2.71 14.09
C THR A 58 26.54 1.59 14.95
N GLY A 59 26.70 0.39 14.38
CA GLY A 59 27.34 -0.76 15.01
C GLY A 59 28.75 -0.48 15.48
N PHE A 60 29.56 0.14 14.61
CA PHE A 60 30.91 0.56 14.96
C PHE A 60 30.92 1.55 16.14
N LEU A 61 29.99 2.51 16.17
CA LEU A 61 29.90 3.50 17.25
C LEU A 61 29.53 2.90 18.61
N VAL A 62 28.71 1.84 18.63
CA VAL A 62 28.29 1.16 19.88
C VAL A 62 29.13 -0.07 20.22
N GLY A 63 30.21 -0.32 19.49
CA GLY A 63 31.10 -1.48 19.70
C GLY A 63 30.50 -2.83 19.32
N ALA A 64 29.48 -2.86 18.45
CA ALA A 64 28.87 -4.10 17.97
C ALA A 64 29.78 -4.82 16.96
N THR A 65 29.78 -6.16 16.98
CA THR A 65 30.52 -6.94 15.99
C THR A 65 29.72 -7.11 14.69
N PRO A 66 30.30 -6.81 13.50
CA PRO A 66 29.57 -6.81 12.21
C PRO A 66 28.85 -8.12 11.88
N TYR A 67 29.45 -9.26 12.22
CA TYR A 67 28.87 -10.58 11.97
C TYR A 67 27.51 -10.78 12.68
N LYS A 68 27.36 -10.27 13.91
CA LYS A 68 26.10 -10.38 14.67
C LYS A 68 25.00 -9.52 14.06
N GLN A 69 25.36 -8.36 13.49
CA GLN A 69 24.42 -7.47 12.83
C GLN A 69 23.86 -8.08 11.54
N GLN A 70 24.69 -8.75 10.74
CA GLN A 70 24.23 -9.41 9.51
C GLN A 70 23.22 -10.52 9.79
N TRP A 71 23.45 -11.34 10.82
CA TRP A 71 22.45 -12.34 11.26
C TRP A 71 21.15 -11.69 11.73
N GLY A 72 21.23 -10.57 12.44
CA GLY A 72 20.08 -9.79 12.86
C GLY A 72 19.24 -9.30 11.68
N ILE A 73 19.88 -8.70 10.67
CA ILE A 73 19.22 -8.23 9.45
C ILE A 73 18.60 -9.40 8.67
N LEU A 74 19.33 -10.52 8.53
CA LEU A 74 18.84 -11.70 7.83
C LEU A 74 17.59 -12.29 8.50
N LEU A 75 17.65 -12.50 9.82
CA LEU A 75 16.53 -13.03 10.59
C LEU A 75 15.33 -12.06 10.56
N GLY A 76 15.59 -10.77 10.69
CA GLY A 76 14.58 -9.71 10.61
C GLY A 76 13.91 -9.65 9.24
N ALA A 77 14.68 -9.73 8.16
CA ALA A 77 14.17 -9.71 6.80
C ALA A 77 13.33 -10.95 6.48
N ILE A 78 13.80 -12.15 6.86
CA ILE A 78 13.06 -13.41 6.63
C ILE A 78 11.77 -13.42 7.45
N SER A 79 11.84 -13.11 8.75
CA SER A 79 10.64 -13.06 9.59
C SER A 79 9.63 -12.04 9.09
N SER A 80 10.08 -10.84 8.69
CA SER A 80 9.21 -9.81 8.11
C SER A 80 8.60 -10.27 6.78
N ALA A 81 9.37 -10.89 5.89
CA ALA A 81 8.87 -11.40 4.62
C ALA A 81 7.81 -12.49 4.81
N LEU A 82 8.00 -13.39 5.79
CA LEU A 82 7.02 -14.42 6.11
C LEU A 82 5.73 -13.82 6.69
N VAL A 83 5.84 -12.90 7.65
CA VAL A 83 4.67 -12.25 8.27
C VAL A 83 3.92 -11.40 7.25
N ILE A 84 4.62 -10.56 6.48
CA ILE A 84 3.99 -9.70 5.46
C ILE A 84 3.39 -10.54 4.33
N GLY A 85 4.09 -11.57 3.86
CA GLY A 85 3.59 -12.46 2.82
C GLY A 85 2.33 -13.21 3.28
N PHE A 86 2.36 -13.78 4.49
CA PHE A 86 1.21 -14.46 5.08
C PHE A 86 0.01 -13.52 5.25
N THR A 87 0.23 -12.35 5.83
CA THR A 87 -0.85 -11.37 6.08
C THR A 87 -1.42 -10.82 4.78
N MET A 88 -0.60 -10.59 3.74
CA MET A 88 -1.07 -10.17 2.43
C MET A 88 -1.94 -11.25 1.76
N LEU A 89 -1.50 -12.52 1.77
CA LEU A 89 -2.29 -13.63 1.21
C LEU A 89 -3.63 -13.76 1.91
N LEU A 90 -3.60 -13.66 3.23
CA LEU A 90 -4.75 -13.73 4.11
C LEU A 90 -5.74 -12.59 3.80
N LEU A 91 -5.29 -11.34 3.74
CA LEU A 91 -6.11 -10.19 3.33
C LEU A 91 -6.65 -10.32 1.90
N ASN A 92 -5.83 -10.83 0.97
CA ASN A 92 -6.25 -11.05 -0.40
C ASN A 92 -7.39 -12.07 -0.48
N THR A 93 -7.27 -13.20 0.22
CA THR A 93 -8.31 -14.23 0.23
C THR A 93 -9.59 -13.74 0.91
N ALA A 94 -9.49 -13.01 2.02
CA ALA A 94 -10.66 -12.48 2.72
C ALA A 94 -11.41 -11.40 1.92
N GLY A 95 -10.68 -10.58 1.16
CA GLY A 95 -11.26 -9.51 0.36
C GLY A 95 -11.69 -9.91 -1.07
N THR A 96 -11.30 -11.10 -1.54
CA THR A 96 -11.65 -11.58 -2.88
C THR A 96 -13.09 -12.10 -2.91
N HIS A 97 -13.87 -11.67 -3.90
CA HIS A 97 -15.21 -12.19 -4.14
C HIS A 97 -15.41 -12.49 -5.63
N TYR A 98 -16.49 -13.21 -5.95
CA TYR A 98 -16.74 -13.75 -7.28
C TYR A 98 -18.05 -13.21 -7.85
N SER A 99 -18.05 -12.91 -9.15
CA SER A 99 -19.24 -12.43 -9.87
C SER A 99 -19.46 -13.21 -11.17
N LYS A 100 -20.72 -13.47 -11.49
CA LYS A 100 -21.22 -14.03 -12.76
C LYS A 100 -21.63 -12.95 -13.76
N GLN A 101 -21.51 -11.68 -13.41
CA GLN A 101 -21.89 -10.58 -14.29
C GLN A 101 -20.84 -10.35 -15.40
N ASN A 102 -21.31 -10.07 -16.60
CA ASN A 102 -20.46 -9.71 -17.76
C ASN A 102 -19.36 -10.76 -18.08
N LEU A 103 -19.70 -12.04 -17.97
CA LEU A 103 -18.79 -13.12 -18.36
C LEU A 103 -18.66 -13.19 -19.88
N PRO A 104 -17.46 -13.51 -20.40
CA PRO A 104 -17.28 -13.70 -21.82
C PRO A 104 -18.00 -14.95 -22.31
N GLU A 105 -18.67 -14.85 -23.46
CA GLU A 105 -19.23 -16.01 -24.16
C GLU A 105 -18.16 -16.79 -24.93
N GLN A 106 -17.03 -16.15 -25.23
CA GLN A 106 -15.87 -16.77 -25.87
C GLN A 106 -15.18 -17.77 -24.94
N ARG A 107 -14.74 -18.91 -25.48
CA ARG A 107 -13.93 -19.88 -24.73
C ARG A 107 -12.52 -19.35 -24.53
N LEU A 108 -12.09 -19.34 -23.28
CA LEU A 108 -10.76 -18.93 -22.86
C LEU A 108 -9.80 -20.12 -22.94
N ALA A 109 -8.61 -19.89 -23.47
CA ALA A 109 -7.54 -20.87 -23.46
C ALA A 109 -7.05 -21.11 -22.03
N ILE A 110 -6.91 -22.39 -21.67
CA ILE A 110 -6.45 -22.81 -20.35
C ILE A 110 -4.94 -23.07 -20.43
N PRO A 111 -4.10 -22.32 -19.70
CA PRO A 111 -2.68 -22.63 -19.57
C PRO A 111 -2.47 -24.03 -18.98
N ALA A 112 -1.42 -24.73 -19.43
CA ALA A 112 -1.12 -26.08 -18.94
C ALA A 112 -0.79 -26.13 -17.43
N ASP A 113 -0.31 -25.01 -16.88
CA ASP A 113 0.06 -24.79 -15.49
C ASP A 113 -1.02 -24.06 -14.67
N ALA A 114 -2.25 -23.91 -15.20
CA ALA A 114 -3.31 -23.16 -14.55
C ALA A 114 -3.70 -23.81 -13.20
N PRO A 115 -3.61 -23.07 -12.07
CA PRO A 115 -4.01 -23.59 -10.78
C PRO A 115 -5.52 -23.75 -10.74
N ARG A 116 -5.99 -24.76 -10.00
CA ARG A 116 -7.41 -24.99 -9.74
C ARG A 116 -7.84 -24.32 -8.45
N GLN A 117 -9.01 -23.68 -8.44
CA GLN A 117 -9.57 -23.04 -7.26
C GLN A 117 -11.10 -23.16 -7.25
N ARG A 118 -11.67 -23.29 -6.05
CA ARG A 118 -13.11 -23.20 -5.79
C ARG A 118 -13.54 -21.73 -5.69
N PRO A 119 -14.77 -21.39 -6.12
CA PRO A 119 -15.30 -20.06 -5.89
C PRO A 119 -15.51 -19.83 -4.39
N GLY A 120 -15.25 -18.60 -3.95
CA GLY A 120 -15.53 -18.13 -2.60
C GLY A 120 -16.85 -17.36 -2.56
N LYS A 121 -16.96 -16.39 -1.66
CA LYS A 121 -18.15 -15.54 -1.51
C LYS A 121 -18.57 -14.89 -2.85
N PRO A 122 -19.87 -14.88 -3.21
CA PRO A 122 -21.02 -15.43 -2.48
C PRO A 122 -21.27 -16.93 -2.73
N TYR A 123 -20.60 -17.55 -3.70
CA TYR A 123 -20.86 -18.92 -4.19
C TYR A 123 -20.10 -20.01 -3.42
N GLN A 124 -20.05 -19.92 -2.09
CA GLN A 124 -19.27 -20.85 -1.24
C GLN A 124 -19.79 -22.29 -1.28
N ASP A 125 -21.06 -22.49 -1.66
CA ASP A 125 -21.71 -23.80 -1.75
C ASP A 125 -21.28 -24.60 -2.99
N ASP A 126 -20.63 -23.94 -3.97
CA ASP A 126 -20.14 -24.59 -5.18
C ASP A 126 -18.82 -25.34 -4.89
N ALA A 127 -18.95 -26.68 -4.81
CA ALA A 127 -17.83 -27.58 -4.55
C ALA A 127 -16.95 -27.83 -5.78
N GLN A 128 -17.34 -27.35 -6.97
CA GLN A 128 -16.60 -27.59 -8.20
C GLN A 128 -15.30 -26.76 -8.23
N GLU A 129 -14.23 -27.40 -8.71
CA GLU A 129 -12.95 -26.74 -8.93
C GLU A 129 -12.85 -26.26 -10.37
N TYR A 130 -12.46 -25.00 -10.53
CA TYR A 130 -12.30 -24.35 -11.82
C TYR A 130 -10.84 -23.97 -12.04
N PHE A 131 -10.42 -23.92 -13.29
CA PHE A 131 -9.10 -23.41 -13.66
C PHE A 131 -9.08 -21.89 -13.54
N VAL A 132 -8.00 -21.39 -12.96
CA VAL A 132 -7.75 -19.96 -12.86
C VAL A 132 -7.04 -19.48 -14.12
N VAL A 133 -7.72 -18.66 -14.91
CA VAL A 133 -7.18 -18.05 -16.13
C VAL A 133 -7.05 -16.53 -15.95
N HIS A 134 -5.89 -15.99 -16.30
CA HIS A 134 -5.63 -14.55 -16.27
C HIS A 134 -5.72 -14.01 -17.70
N VAL A 135 -6.78 -13.25 -17.98
CA VAL A 135 -6.99 -12.62 -19.28
C VAL A 135 -6.26 -11.27 -19.30
N ARG A 136 -5.39 -11.08 -20.30
CA ARG A 136 -4.66 -9.83 -20.52
C ARG A 136 -5.44 -8.91 -21.46
N ARG A 137 -5.15 -7.61 -21.38
CA ARG A 137 -5.74 -6.62 -22.29
C ARG A 137 -5.38 -6.97 -23.74
N GLY A 138 -6.38 -7.03 -24.61
CA GLY A 138 -6.20 -7.30 -26.05
C GLY A 138 -5.89 -8.76 -26.40
N GLU A 139 -5.93 -9.70 -25.45
CA GLU A 139 -5.69 -11.13 -25.72
C GLU A 139 -6.87 -11.78 -26.44
N TYR A 140 -8.09 -11.33 -26.12
CA TYR A 140 -9.35 -11.78 -26.74
C TYR A 140 -10.11 -10.56 -27.27
N PRO A 141 -9.73 -10.03 -28.44
CA PRO A 141 -10.36 -8.85 -29.02
C PRO A 141 -11.82 -9.14 -29.42
N ALA A 142 -12.63 -8.09 -29.54
CA ALA A 142 -13.98 -8.21 -30.07
C ALA A 142 -13.93 -8.73 -31.52
N GLU A 143 -14.74 -9.74 -31.83
CA GLU A 143 -14.98 -10.21 -33.20
C GLU A 143 -16.47 -9.97 -33.55
N PRO A 144 -16.80 -8.78 -34.08
CA PRO A 144 -18.19 -8.40 -34.36
C PRO A 144 -18.88 -9.32 -35.38
N SER A 145 -18.11 -9.95 -36.26
CA SER A 145 -18.60 -10.93 -37.25
C SER A 145 -19.18 -12.19 -36.61
N GLN A 146 -18.77 -12.52 -35.38
CA GLN A 146 -19.27 -13.66 -34.60
C GLN A 146 -20.16 -13.19 -33.42
N GLY A 147 -20.45 -11.89 -33.32
CA GLY A 147 -21.17 -11.32 -32.17
C GLY A 147 -20.38 -11.32 -30.86
N LEU A 148 -19.07 -11.57 -30.91
CA LEU A 148 -18.22 -11.67 -29.73
C LEU A 148 -17.75 -10.28 -29.27
N VAL A 149 -17.97 -10.00 -27.99
CA VAL A 149 -17.49 -8.79 -27.31
C VAL A 149 -16.09 -9.01 -26.75
N GLU A 150 -15.25 -7.98 -26.76
CA GLU A 150 -13.89 -8.03 -26.19
C GLU A 150 -13.96 -8.49 -24.72
N VAL A 151 -13.15 -9.50 -24.39
CA VAL A 151 -13.09 -9.99 -23.02
C VAL A 151 -12.29 -9.01 -22.16
N ARG A 152 -12.90 -8.57 -21.06
CA ARG A 152 -12.26 -7.64 -20.13
C ARG A 152 -11.02 -8.29 -19.49
N PRO A 153 -9.93 -7.53 -19.27
CA PRO A 153 -8.79 -8.04 -18.53
C PRO A 153 -9.20 -8.35 -17.08
N GLY A 154 -8.62 -9.43 -16.54
CA GLY A 154 -8.93 -9.86 -15.18
C GLY A 154 -8.72 -11.35 -14.98
N ARG A 155 -9.08 -11.82 -13.80
CA ARG A 155 -8.95 -13.22 -13.39
C ARG A 155 -10.30 -13.92 -13.49
N TYR A 156 -10.36 -15.02 -14.22
CA TYR A 156 -11.56 -15.80 -14.47
C TYR A 156 -11.40 -17.24 -13.96
N LEU A 157 -12.49 -17.81 -13.45
CA LEU A 157 -12.64 -19.23 -13.18
C LEU A 157 -13.33 -19.87 -14.38
N VAL A 158 -12.64 -20.81 -15.02
CA VAL A 158 -13.11 -21.49 -16.22
C VAL A 158 -13.22 -22.99 -15.99
N ASP A 159 -14.19 -23.61 -16.66
CA ASP A 159 -14.33 -25.07 -16.65
C ASP A 159 -13.33 -25.76 -17.61
N GLU A 160 -13.34 -27.08 -17.65
CA GLU A 160 -12.47 -27.87 -18.54
C GLU A 160 -12.72 -27.60 -20.04
N SER A 161 -13.87 -27.04 -20.39
CA SER A 161 -14.21 -26.65 -21.76
C SER A 161 -13.71 -25.25 -22.15
N GLY A 162 -13.13 -24.52 -21.20
CA GLY A 162 -12.67 -23.15 -21.36
C GLY A 162 -13.79 -22.10 -21.22
N LYS A 163 -14.99 -22.48 -20.76
CA LYS A 163 -16.08 -21.53 -20.52
C LYS A 163 -15.88 -20.84 -19.17
N ALA A 164 -15.98 -19.51 -19.15
CA ALA A 164 -15.92 -18.74 -17.91
C ALA A 164 -17.22 -18.88 -17.10
N HIS A 165 -17.10 -19.28 -15.83
CA HIS A 165 -18.22 -19.38 -14.88
C HIS A 165 -18.21 -18.25 -13.85
N TYR A 166 -17.04 -17.74 -13.49
CA TYR A 166 -16.90 -16.65 -12.53
C TYR A 166 -15.77 -15.71 -12.94
N ARG A 167 -15.96 -14.41 -12.68
CA ARG A 167 -14.88 -13.42 -12.66
C ARG A 167 -14.52 -13.15 -11.20
N THR A 168 -13.22 -13.10 -10.93
CA THR A 168 -12.69 -12.81 -9.60
C THR A 168 -12.54 -11.30 -9.46
N ASP A 169 -13.26 -10.70 -8.52
CA ASP A 169 -13.08 -9.32 -8.12
C ASP A 169 -12.13 -9.26 -6.91
N THR A 170 -10.98 -8.63 -7.11
CA THR A 170 -9.89 -8.57 -6.14
C THR A 170 -10.04 -7.36 -5.22
N PRO A 171 -9.57 -7.43 -3.97
CA PRO A 171 -9.76 -6.32 -3.03
C PRO A 171 -8.95 -5.07 -3.39
N ILE A 172 -7.87 -5.23 -4.17
CA ILE A 172 -7.17 -4.10 -4.81
C ILE A 172 -7.81 -3.89 -6.19
N ALA A 173 -8.21 -2.64 -6.47
CA ALA A 173 -8.95 -2.27 -7.69
C ALA A 173 -10.35 -2.89 -7.81
N GLN A 174 -11.01 -3.11 -6.66
CA GLN A 174 -12.38 -3.63 -6.58
C GLN A 174 -13.33 -2.88 -7.52
N GLU A 175 -14.03 -3.61 -8.38
CA GLU A 175 -14.95 -3.03 -9.36
C GLU A 175 -16.37 -2.90 -8.82
N SER A 176 -16.83 -3.86 -8.00
CA SER A 176 -18.18 -3.85 -7.44
C SER A 176 -18.18 -3.62 -5.93
N ARG A 177 -19.07 -2.73 -5.47
CA ARG A 177 -19.34 -2.50 -4.04
C ARG A 177 -20.37 -3.48 -3.46
N ARG A 178 -21.00 -4.29 -4.30
CA ARG A 178 -22.01 -5.28 -3.90
C ARG A 178 -21.76 -6.61 -4.60
N MET A 179 -21.97 -7.70 -3.89
CA MET A 179 -21.91 -9.03 -4.48
C MET A 179 -23.19 -9.32 -5.28
N ASP A 180 -23.15 -10.36 -6.10
CA ASP A 180 -24.27 -10.74 -6.98
C ASP A 180 -25.55 -11.15 -6.23
N ASP A 181 -25.42 -11.53 -4.96
CA ASP A 181 -26.54 -11.81 -4.04
C ASP A 181 -27.14 -10.54 -3.40
N GLY A 182 -26.60 -9.36 -3.72
CA GLY A 182 -27.01 -8.06 -3.17
C GLY A 182 -26.38 -7.71 -1.82
N SER A 183 -25.61 -8.61 -1.21
CA SER A 183 -24.92 -8.35 0.05
C SER A 183 -23.73 -7.38 -0.15
N PRO A 184 -23.31 -6.66 0.91
CA PRO A 184 -22.19 -5.73 0.80
C PRO A 184 -20.89 -6.49 0.51
N ALA A 185 -20.14 -6.04 -0.50
CA ALA A 185 -18.85 -6.64 -0.80
C ALA A 185 -17.83 -6.33 0.31
N PRO A 186 -16.81 -7.19 0.52
CA PRO A 186 -15.72 -6.90 1.43
C PRO A 186 -15.06 -5.55 1.13
N ALA A 187 -14.51 -4.90 2.16
CA ALA A 187 -13.91 -3.58 2.02
C ALA A 187 -12.70 -3.59 1.08
N ALA A 188 -12.70 -2.70 0.08
CA ALA A 188 -11.57 -2.51 -0.83
C ALA A 188 -10.33 -1.97 -0.11
N PHE A 189 -9.15 -2.38 -0.59
CA PHE A 189 -7.89 -1.75 -0.22
C PHE A 189 -7.49 -0.70 -1.26
N THR A 190 -7.32 0.54 -0.79
CA THR A 190 -6.77 1.60 -1.63
C THR A 190 -5.25 1.42 -1.75
N ALA A 191 -4.76 1.21 -2.96
CA ALA A 191 -3.34 1.04 -3.24
C ALA A 191 -2.80 2.15 -4.16
N PRO A 192 -2.82 3.44 -3.75
CA PRO A 192 -2.51 4.56 -4.63
C PRO A 192 -1.08 4.49 -5.17
N GLN A 193 -0.07 4.24 -4.32
CA GLN A 193 1.31 4.11 -4.78
C GLN A 193 1.48 3.00 -5.84
N PRO A 194 1.04 1.74 -5.62
CA PRO A 194 1.03 0.71 -6.66
C PRO A 194 0.31 1.09 -7.95
N HIS A 195 -0.83 1.79 -7.87
CA HIS A 195 -1.56 2.23 -9.06
C HIS A 195 -0.75 3.24 -9.89
N LEU A 196 -0.05 4.18 -9.25
CA LEU A 196 0.84 5.11 -9.95
C LEU A 196 1.96 4.37 -10.68
N PHE A 197 2.63 3.41 -10.02
CA PHE A 197 3.65 2.59 -10.66
C PHE A 197 3.10 1.83 -11.86
N ALA A 198 1.94 1.17 -11.71
CA ALA A 198 1.29 0.42 -12.79
C ALA A 198 0.97 1.32 -13.98
N ASN A 199 0.38 2.50 -13.74
CA ASN A 199 0.01 3.45 -14.78
C ASN A 199 1.22 4.00 -15.53
N ILE A 200 2.31 4.30 -14.82
CA ILE A 200 3.56 4.77 -15.44
C ILE A 200 4.14 3.68 -16.35
N ILE A 201 4.23 2.44 -15.88
CA ILE A 201 4.78 1.34 -16.69
C ILE A 201 3.90 1.09 -17.92
N GLN A 202 2.58 1.03 -17.74
CA GLN A 202 1.63 0.84 -18.83
C GLN A 202 1.68 2.00 -19.82
N GLY A 203 1.85 3.24 -19.35
CA GLY A 203 2.03 4.42 -20.19
C GLY A 203 3.28 4.29 -21.06
N ILE A 204 4.45 4.04 -20.44
CA ILE A 204 5.74 4.00 -21.15
C ILE A 204 5.82 2.80 -22.10
N LEU A 205 5.59 1.58 -21.59
CA LEU A 205 5.75 0.35 -22.37
C LEU A 205 4.55 0.02 -23.27
N GLY A 206 3.38 0.60 -22.98
CA GLY A 206 2.18 0.49 -23.81
C GLY A 206 2.05 1.61 -24.85
N GLY A 207 2.96 2.59 -24.87
CA GLY A 207 2.96 3.68 -25.84
C GLY A 207 1.79 4.66 -25.71
N THR A 208 1.11 4.68 -24.56
CA THR A 208 -0.05 5.56 -24.30
C THR A 208 0.33 6.81 -23.51
N LEU A 209 1.60 6.95 -23.13
CA LEU A 209 2.07 8.09 -22.34
C LEU A 209 2.07 9.38 -23.17
N GLU A 210 1.36 10.39 -22.66
CA GLU A 210 1.38 11.74 -23.20
C GLU A 210 2.70 12.43 -22.82
N TRP A 211 3.75 12.23 -23.62
CA TRP A 211 5.09 12.78 -23.38
C TRP A 211 5.11 14.30 -23.16
N GLY A 212 4.16 15.02 -23.76
CA GLY A 212 3.96 16.45 -23.51
C GLY A 212 3.69 16.77 -22.03
N LEU A 213 2.81 16.01 -21.37
CA LEU A 213 2.51 16.20 -19.95
C LEU A 213 3.72 15.85 -19.07
N VAL A 214 4.49 14.82 -19.45
CA VAL A 214 5.71 14.43 -18.73
C VAL A 214 6.75 15.54 -18.77
N LEU A 215 6.99 16.13 -19.96
CA LEU A 215 7.93 17.24 -20.12
C LEU A 215 7.47 18.49 -19.37
N ILE A 216 6.18 18.82 -19.39
CA ILE A 216 5.62 19.92 -18.59
C ILE A 216 5.87 19.66 -17.10
N GLY A 217 5.60 18.45 -16.61
CA GLY A 217 5.87 18.05 -15.23
C GLY A 217 7.34 18.18 -14.85
N ALA A 218 8.25 17.77 -15.74
CA ALA A 218 9.70 17.92 -15.55
C ALA A 218 10.13 19.39 -15.48
N LEU A 219 9.57 20.25 -16.34
CA LEU A 219 9.84 21.69 -16.30
C LEU A 219 9.29 22.35 -15.03
N ILE A 220 8.11 21.96 -14.57
CA ILE A 220 7.55 22.41 -13.29
C ILE A 220 8.46 21.98 -12.15
N ALA A 221 8.90 20.72 -12.13
CA ALA A 221 9.80 20.21 -11.09
C ALA A 221 11.10 21.00 -11.04
N VAL A 222 11.74 21.26 -12.19
CA VAL A 222 12.95 22.10 -12.27
C VAL A 222 12.66 23.52 -11.78
N SER A 223 11.53 24.12 -12.19
CA SER A 223 11.17 25.48 -11.79
C SER A 223 10.98 25.59 -10.27
N VAL A 224 10.31 24.61 -9.66
CA VAL A 224 10.08 24.53 -8.22
C VAL A 224 11.40 24.30 -7.46
N GLU A 225 12.28 23.43 -7.98
CA GLU A 225 13.60 23.19 -7.39
C GLU A 225 14.47 24.45 -7.44
N LEU A 226 14.40 25.22 -8.53
CA LEU A 226 15.07 26.53 -8.65
C LEU A 226 14.51 27.59 -7.68
N MET A 227 13.26 27.45 -7.25
CA MET A 227 12.66 28.28 -6.20
C MET A 227 13.07 27.85 -4.79
N GLY A 228 13.92 26.82 -4.65
CA GLY A 228 14.37 26.28 -3.36
C GLY A 228 13.33 25.38 -2.67
N VAL A 229 12.29 24.97 -3.39
CA VAL A 229 11.28 24.02 -2.92
C VAL A 229 11.60 22.66 -3.50
N THR A 230 11.61 21.61 -2.67
CA THR A 230 11.86 20.25 -3.15
C THR A 230 10.66 19.77 -3.98
N ALA A 231 10.89 19.36 -5.22
CA ALA A 231 9.83 18.95 -6.14
C ALA A 231 9.13 17.64 -5.70
N LEU A 232 9.84 16.75 -5.01
CA LEU A 232 9.32 15.44 -4.62
C LEU A 232 8.17 15.53 -3.59
N PRO A 233 8.29 16.22 -2.44
CA PRO A 233 7.16 16.40 -1.51
C PRO A 233 5.97 17.10 -2.15
N LEU A 234 6.21 18.09 -3.02
CA LEU A 234 5.15 18.81 -3.74
C LEU A 234 4.37 17.86 -4.65
N ALA A 235 5.07 17.09 -5.50
CA ALA A 235 4.45 16.14 -6.42
C ALA A 235 3.66 15.06 -5.68
N VAL A 236 4.22 14.52 -4.58
CA VAL A 236 3.54 13.53 -3.74
C VAL A 236 2.28 14.13 -3.09
N GLY A 237 2.35 15.37 -2.61
CA GLY A 237 1.22 16.07 -2.00
C GLY A 237 0.06 16.31 -2.97
N MET A 238 0.36 16.57 -4.25
CA MET A 238 -0.65 16.76 -5.31
C MET A 238 -1.33 15.45 -5.74
N TYR A 239 -0.62 14.32 -5.63
CA TYR A 239 -1.12 13.02 -6.07
C TYR A 239 -2.05 12.35 -5.04
N ILE A 240 -1.81 12.60 -3.75
CA ILE A 240 -2.54 11.95 -2.67
C ILE A 240 -3.90 12.65 -2.46
N PRO A 241 -5.00 11.89 -2.20
CA PRO A 241 -6.29 12.48 -1.88
C PRO A 241 -6.19 13.53 -0.76
N LEU A 242 -6.92 14.63 -0.89
CA LEU A 242 -6.87 15.74 0.08
C LEU A 242 -7.16 15.26 1.52
N ALA A 243 -8.02 14.25 1.67
CA ALA A 243 -8.32 13.61 2.95
C ALA A 243 -7.09 13.02 3.66
N SER A 244 -6.08 12.57 2.91
CA SER A 244 -4.82 12.03 3.44
C SER A 244 -3.72 13.09 3.53
N THR A 245 -3.76 14.12 2.68
CA THR A 245 -2.80 15.23 2.70
C THR A 245 -3.01 16.17 3.89
N VAL A 246 -4.27 16.40 4.31
CA VAL A 246 -4.60 17.29 5.45
C VAL A 246 -3.96 16.83 6.77
N PRO A 247 -4.05 15.55 7.20
CA PRO A 247 -3.35 15.07 8.39
C PRO A 247 -1.82 15.22 8.30
N ILE A 248 -1.22 14.99 7.13
CA ILE A 248 0.22 15.14 6.90
C ILE A 248 0.62 16.61 7.08
N PHE A 249 -0.13 17.52 6.45
CA PHE A 249 0.07 18.97 6.59
C PHE A 249 -0.06 19.42 8.03
N LEU A 250 -1.11 18.97 8.74
CA LEU A 250 -1.31 19.27 10.16
C LEU A 250 -0.13 18.77 11.00
N GLY A 251 0.34 17.54 10.78
CA GLY A 251 1.54 17.02 11.44
C GLY A 251 2.79 17.89 11.21
N GLY A 252 3.01 18.34 9.97
CA GLY A 252 4.06 19.28 9.61
C GLY A 252 3.91 20.64 10.31
N LEU A 253 2.69 21.17 10.38
CA LEU A 253 2.38 22.41 11.10
C LEU A 253 2.62 22.27 12.61
N LEU A 254 2.24 21.13 13.21
CA LEU A 254 2.50 20.86 14.63
C LEU A 254 4.01 20.82 14.91
N ARG A 255 4.79 20.18 14.03
CA ARG A 255 6.26 20.17 14.13
C ARG A 255 6.83 21.57 14.01
N TYR A 256 6.42 22.33 12.99
CA TYR A 256 6.83 23.72 12.82
C TYR A 256 6.53 24.57 14.05
N LEU A 257 5.34 24.44 14.63
CA LEU A 257 4.94 25.16 15.83
C LEU A 257 5.73 24.72 17.07
N ALA A 258 6.08 23.44 17.17
CA ALA A 258 6.91 22.90 18.24
C ALA A 258 8.35 23.43 18.17
N ASP A 259 8.95 23.41 16.98
CA ASP A 259 10.30 23.92 16.71
C ASP A 259 10.38 25.44 16.90
N TRP A 260 9.35 26.17 16.43
CA TRP A 260 9.25 27.62 16.66
C TRP A 260 9.25 27.98 18.15
N ARG A 261 8.52 27.22 18.98
CA ARG A 261 8.49 27.42 20.43
C ARG A 261 9.76 26.98 21.16
N ARG A 262 10.59 26.13 20.54
CA ARG A 262 11.90 25.68 21.06
C ARG A 262 13.04 26.64 20.71
N GLY A 263 12.81 27.65 19.87
CA GLY A 263 13.81 28.63 19.47
C GLY A 263 14.45 28.39 18.10
N GLY A 264 13.89 27.52 17.26
CA GLY A 264 14.31 27.34 15.87
C GLY A 264 14.41 25.86 15.43
N PRO A 265 14.58 25.60 14.12
CA PRO A 265 14.75 24.26 13.58
C PRO A 265 16.09 23.64 14.02
N GLU A 266 16.04 22.40 14.54
CA GLU A 266 17.23 21.60 14.84
C GLU A 266 17.99 21.19 13.55
N ARG A 267 19.31 20.94 13.67
CA ARG A 267 20.09 20.26 12.61
C ARG A 267 19.42 18.92 12.27
N GLU A 268 19.34 18.59 10.99
CA GLU A 268 18.67 17.39 10.42
C GLU A 268 18.86 16.10 11.25
N ALA A 269 20.08 15.85 11.74
CA ALA A 269 20.39 14.65 12.52
C ALA A 269 19.71 14.58 13.92
N ALA A 270 19.53 15.71 14.60
CA ALA A 270 18.78 15.75 15.88
C ALA A 270 17.27 15.72 15.62
N ALA A 271 16.86 16.27 14.48
CA ALA A 271 15.48 16.33 14.06
C ALA A 271 14.85 14.94 13.79
N GLU A 272 15.65 13.93 13.44
CA GLU A 272 15.20 12.53 13.30
C GLU A 272 15.01 11.81 14.63
N THR A 273 15.66 12.27 15.72
CA THR A 273 15.60 11.65 17.06
C THR A 273 14.80 12.47 18.07
N SER A 274 14.13 13.52 17.62
CA SER A 274 13.27 14.36 18.46
C SER A 274 12.20 13.53 19.17
N PRO A 275 11.91 13.81 20.46
CA PRO A 275 10.89 13.09 21.23
C PRO A 275 9.52 13.02 20.54
N GLY A 276 9.15 14.06 19.77
CA GLY A 276 7.91 14.08 19.01
C GLY A 276 7.91 13.10 17.83
N VAL A 277 9.05 12.93 17.14
CA VAL A 277 9.22 11.98 16.04
C VAL A 277 9.19 10.54 16.56
N LEU A 278 9.86 10.27 17.68
CA LEU A 278 9.85 8.95 18.33
C LEU A 278 8.44 8.55 18.79
N LEU A 279 7.71 9.48 19.43
CA LEU A 279 6.33 9.23 19.84
C LEU A 279 5.40 8.99 18.64
N ALA A 280 5.52 9.82 17.60
CA ALA A 280 4.73 9.64 16.37
C ALA A 280 5.03 8.29 15.70
N SER A 281 6.31 7.88 15.63
CA SER A 281 6.71 6.58 15.11
C SER A 281 6.10 5.43 15.92
N GLY A 282 6.10 5.54 17.25
CA GLY A 282 5.45 4.58 18.15
C GLY A 282 3.94 4.46 17.91
N TYR A 283 3.23 5.59 17.72
CA TYR A 283 1.80 5.57 17.38
C TYR A 283 1.51 4.97 16.00
N ILE A 284 2.36 5.25 15.01
CA ILE A 284 2.24 4.65 13.67
C ILE A 284 2.41 3.13 13.77
N ALA A 285 3.46 2.66 14.45
CA ALA A 285 3.70 1.22 14.65
C ALA A 285 2.60 0.53 15.49
N GLY A 286 2.11 1.19 16.54
CA GLY A 286 1.01 0.69 17.35
C GLY A 286 -0.30 0.61 16.56
N GLY A 287 -0.59 1.64 15.75
CA GLY A 287 -1.77 1.69 14.90
C GLY A 287 -1.78 0.61 13.83
N THR A 288 -0.64 0.34 13.18
CA THR A 288 -0.53 -0.76 12.21
C THR A 288 -0.68 -2.13 12.86
N LEU A 289 -0.10 -2.33 14.06
CA LEU A 289 -0.26 -3.57 14.81
C LEU A 289 -1.73 -3.80 15.22
N CYS A 290 -2.42 -2.76 15.70
CA CYS A 290 -3.84 -2.84 16.03
C CYS A 290 -4.68 -3.14 14.77
N GLY A 291 -4.38 -2.49 13.64
CA GLY A 291 -5.03 -2.75 12.36
C GLY A 291 -4.86 -4.19 11.91
N LEU A 292 -3.68 -4.78 12.12
CA LEU A 292 -3.42 -6.18 11.81
C LEU A 292 -4.25 -7.13 12.69
N ILE A 293 -4.37 -6.83 13.99
CA ILE A 293 -5.20 -7.60 14.92
C ILE A 293 -6.68 -7.54 14.50
N VAL A 294 -7.18 -6.35 14.14
CA VAL A 294 -8.55 -6.18 13.65
C VAL A 294 -8.76 -6.96 12.35
N ALA A 295 -7.80 -6.91 11.42
CA ALA A 295 -7.85 -7.69 10.19
C ALA A 295 -7.86 -9.20 10.44
N PHE A 296 -7.16 -9.68 11.47
CA PHE A 296 -7.19 -11.08 11.87
C PHE A 296 -8.58 -11.51 12.39
N PHE A 297 -9.29 -10.63 13.10
CA PHE A 297 -10.66 -10.92 13.52
C PHE A 297 -11.66 -10.94 12.35
N ALA A 298 -11.36 -10.29 11.22
CA ALA A 298 -12.22 -10.25 10.03
C ALA A 298 -12.45 -11.62 9.35
N PHE A 299 -11.77 -12.69 9.80
CA PHE A 299 -11.93 -14.05 9.28
C PHE A 299 -13.22 -14.73 9.70
N SER A 300 -13.76 -14.35 10.86
CA SER A 300 -14.99 -14.93 11.38
C SER A 300 -15.99 -13.83 11.62
N ASP A 301 -17.14 -13.95 10.96
CA ASP A 301 -18.27 -13.03 11.13
C ASP A 301 -18.73 -13.00 12.61
N GLU A 302 -18.55 -14.10 13.36
CA GLU A 302 -18.82 -14.15 14.81
C GLU A 302 -17.77 -13.39 15.64
N LEU A 303 -16.48 -13.55 15.33
CA LEU A 303 -15.42 -12.83 16.04
C LEU A 303 -15.51 -11.32 15.79
N VAL A 304 -15.79 -10.92 14.55
CA VAL A 304 -16.06 -9.52 14.22
C VAL A 304 -17.25 -9.02 15.03
N ALA A 305 -18.35 -9.77 15.07
CA ALA A 305 -19.54 -9.37 15.83
C ALA A 305 -19.22 -9.21 17.33
N ALA A 306 -18.46 -10.14 17.92
CA ALA A 306 -18.12 -10.12 19.35
C ALA A 306 -17.16 -8.98 19.74
N VAL A 307 -16.24 -8.60 18.85
CA VAL A 307 -15.24 -7.55 19.11
C VAL A 307 -15.73 -6.17 18.64
N ASN A 308 -16.85 -6.08 17.92
CA ASN A 308 -17.41 -4.82 17.45
C ASN A 308 -18.07 -4.04 18.59
N LEU A 309 -17.24 -3.38 19.40
CA LEU A 309 -17.63 -2.50 20.50
C LEU A 309 -18.57 -1.39 20.02
N GLY A 310 -18.38 -0.87 18.80
CA GLY A 310 -19.28 0.13 18.21
C GLY A 310 -20.70 -0.41 18.04
N ALA A 311 -20.86 -1.59 17.48
CA ALA A 311 -22.15 -2.27 17.37
C ALA A 311 -22.74 -2.66 18.74
N HIS A 312 -21.89 -3.03 19.70
CA HIS A 312 -22.34 -3.39 21.05
C HIS A 312 -22.87 -2.19 21.85
N PHE A 313 -22.18 -1.05 21.82
CA PHE A 313 -22.50 0.13 22.62
C PHE A 313 -23.40 1.14 21.88
N PHE A 314 -23.28 1.25 20.56
CA PHE A 314 -23.89 2.31 19.76
C PHE A 314 -24.62 1.81 18.50
N GLY A 315 -24.70 0.50 18.28
CA GLY A 315 -25.29 -0.08 17.07
C GLY A 315 -26.82 -0.11 17.09
N THR A 316 -27.41 0.00 15.91
CA THR A 316 -28.83 -0.24 15.64
C THR A 316 -29.01 -1.66 15.11
N LEU A 317 -30.18 -2.26 15.31
CA LEU A 317 -30.50 -3.57 14.75
C LEU A 317 -30.90 -3.40 13.28
N ASP A 318 -30.23 -4.12 12.38
CA ASP A 318 -30.64 -4.20 10.99
C ASP A 318 -31.87 -5.12 10.82
N ALA A 319 -32.44 -5.15 9.61
CA ALA A 319 -33.61 -5.96 9.28
C ALA A 319 -33.38 -7.48 9.42
N SER A 320 -32.12 -7.93 9.57
CA SER A 320 -31.73 -9.32 9.80
C SER A 320 -31.46 -9.63 11.28
N GLY A 321 -31.66 -8.66 12.18
CA GLY A 321 -31.41 -8.81 13.61
C GLY A 321 -29.94 -8.68 14.02
N LYS A 322 -29.05 -8.29 13.10
CA LYS A 322 -27.63 -8.08 13.37
C LYS A 322 -27.42 -6.65 13.87
N ARG A 323 -26.59 -6.48 14.91
CA ARG A 323 -26.22 -5.14 15.37
C ARG A 323 -25.20 -4.54 14.40
N VAL A 324 -25.59 -3.46 13.73
CA VAL A 324 -24.74 -2.74 12.77
C VAL A 324 -24.49 -1.34 13.33
N TRP A 325 -23.26 -0.85 13.17
CA TRP A 325 -22.89 0.51 13.53
C TRP A 325 -22.20 1.17 12.34
N ASP A 326 -22.86 2.18 11.75
CA ASP A 326 -22.26 3.04 10.73
C ASP A 326 -21.87 4.38 11.39
N PRO A 327 -20.57 4.72 11.44
CA PRO A 327 -20.10 6.01 11.97
C PRO A 327 -20.70 7.22 11.25
N ASN A 328 -21.16 7.07 10.00
CA ASN A 328 -21.69 8.18 9.19
C ASN A 328 -23.13 8.54 9.54
N GLU A 329 -23.88 7.62 10.16
CA GLU A 329 -25.27 7.84 10.57
C GLU A 329 -25.37 8.60 11.91
N VAL A 330 -24.25 8.72 12.64
CA VAL A 330 -24.21 9.26 14.00
C VAL A 330 -23.43 10.60 14.03
N PRO A 331 -24.12 11.76 14.15
CA PRO A 331 -23.47 13.07 14.05
C PRO A 331 -22.35 13.32 15.07
N TRP A 332 -22.49 12.81 16.29
CA TRP A 332 -21.50 13.02 17.35
C TRP A 332 -20.24 12.16 17.18
N ALA A 333 -20.30 11.04 16.45
CA ALA A 333 -19.15 10.16 16.24
C ALA A 333 -18.03 10.89 15.47
N ARG A 334 -18.40 11.72 14.50
CA ARG A 334 -17.46 12.58 13.75
C ARG A 334 -16.84 13.63 14.67
N ALA A 335 -17.65 14.27 15.52
CA ALA A 335 -17.16 15.26 16.48
C ALA A 335 -16.19 14.63 17.50
N LEU A 336 -16.48 13.42 17.98
CA LEU A 336 -15.59 12.68 18.87
C LEU A 336 -14.26 12.34 18.18
N GLY A 337 -14.29 11.88 16.92
CA GLY A 337 -13.08 11.63 16.14
C GLY A 337 -12.19 12.87 16.00
N VAL A 338 -12.80 14.04 15.72
CA VAL A 338 -12.10 15.32 15.66
C VAL A 338 -11.53 15.71 17.03
N ALA A 339 -12.29 15.51 18.11
CA ALA A 339 -11.83 15.80 19.47
C ALA A 339 -10.64 14.92 19.87
N LEU A 340 -10.68 13.61 19.60
CA LEU A 340 -9.56 12.70 19.85
C LEU A 340 -8.32 13.09 19.03
N PHE A 341 -8.51 13.48 17.76
CA PHE A 341 -7.43 14.00 16.94
C PHE A 341 -6.81 15.27 17.53
N ALA A 342 -7.63 16.21 18.00
CA ALA A 342 -7.15 17.44 18.66
C ALA A 342 -6.39 17.16 19.96
N ILE A 343 -6.85 16.19 20.77
CA ILE A 343 -6.16 15.72 21.98
C ILE A 343 -4.80 15.14 21.61
N LEU A 344 -4.74 14.26 20.60
CA LEU A 344 -3.49 13.68 20.11
C LEU A 344 -2.53 14.76 19.60
N ALA A 345 -3.03 15.74 18.84
CA ALA A 345 -2.25 16.87 18.35
C ALA A 345 -1.67 17.71 19.50
N ALA A 346 -2.48 18.02 20.51
CA ALA A 346 -2.04 18.73 21.70
C ALA A 346 -0.98 17.94 22.48
N TYR A 347 -1.14 16.63 22.59
CA TYR A 347 -0.18 15.74 23.23
C TYR A 347 1.15 15.68 22.46
N LEU A 348 1.11 15.55 21.14
CA LEU A 348 2.29 15.59 20.27
C LEU A 348 3.02 16.94 20.39
N LEU A 349 2.30 18.06 20.46
CA LEU A 349 2.90 19.38 20.73
C LEU A 349 3.54 19.44 22.12
N ALA A 350 2.92 18.86 23.13
CA ALA A 350 3.46 18.88 24.50
C ALA A 350 4.76 18.06 24.60
N VAL A 351 4.79 16.86 24.02
CA VAL A 351 5.97 15.99 24.01
C VAL A 351 7.04 16.53 23.07
N GLY A 352 6.63 17.01 21.90
CA GLY A 352 7.46 17.70 20.92
C GLY A 352 7.98 19.07 21.37
N ARG A 353 7.72 19.52 22.61
CA ARG A 353 8.37 20.70 23.19
C ARG A 353 9.50 20.35 24.16
N ARG A 354 9.59 19.10 24.64
CA ARG A 354 10.58 18.70 25.64
C ARG A 354 12.00 18.87 25.08
N PRO A 355 12.95 19.49 25.80
CA PRO A 355 14.31 19.63 25.31
C PRO A 355 14.91 18.25 24.99
N THR A 356 15.63 18.17 23.88
CA THR A 356 16.48 17.02 23.57
C THR A 356 17.56 16.98 24.65
N SER A 357 17.52 15.96 25.52
CA SER A 357 18.59 15.80 26.50
C SER A 357 19.90 15.61 25.72
N PRO A 358 20.98 16.35 26.03
CA PRO A 358 22.26 16.07 25.40
C PRO A 358 22.61 14.59 25.66
N PRO A 359 23.27 13.90 24.72
CA PRO A 359 23.79 12.56 25.00
C PRO A 359 24.61 12.67 26.29
N ALA A 360 24.33 11.79 27.25
CA ALA A 360 25.04 11.77 28.52
C ALA A 360 26.54 11.78 28.20
N ALA A 361 27.22 12.87 28.56
CA ALA A 361 28.66 12.94 28.44
C ALA A 361 29.20 11.75 29.23
N ASP A 362 29.93 10.87 28.55
CA ASP A 362 30.56 9.69 29.11
C ASP A 362 31.25 10.07 30.43
N SER A 363 30.64 9.68 31.54
CA SER A 363 31.28 9.63 32.84
C SER A 363 32.16 8.38 32.92
N ALA A 364 32.96 8.15 31.87
CA ALA A 364 34.05 7.17 31.86
C ALA A 364 35.37 7.91 32.14
N SER A 365 35.37 8.70 33.22
CA SER A 365 36.58 8.84 34.03
C SER A 365 36.50 7.76 35.09
N ARG A 366 37.32 6.73 34.95
CA ARG A 366 37.92 5.95 36.04
C ARG A 366 38.97 4.98 35.49
N PRO A 367 39.99 4.71 36.32
CA PRO A 367 41.41 4.88 36.01
C PRO A 367 42.04 3.80 35.15
#